data_AF-A0A941KZP2-F1
#
_entry.id   AF-A0A941KZP2-F1
#
_cell.length_a   1.000
_cell.length_b   1.000
_cell.length_c   1.000
_cell.angle_alpha   90.00
_cell.angle_beta   90.00
_cell.angle_gamma   90.00
#
_symmetry.space_group_name_H-M   'P 1'
#
loop_
_entity.id
_entity.type
_entity.pdbx_description
1 polymer ?
#
loop_
_entity_poly.entity_id
_entity_poly.type
_entity_poly.pdbx_seq_one_letter_code
_entity_poly.pdbx_strand_id
1 'polypeptide(L)'
;MNIETISFTNLIPFTALIEKHVKSPTHLKECLVAGIRKQIHFYAVNQSDKYVHMVRWDEIEIDHPPFHARVYGKEKKFYVGKGKMLPLAKTHQFDKLFKGVLNEIDLFEDIGDLHELVEYQQRRNLFYEHAGNSGLTSPIEFNNISYGHIFIEAKNLEAVEELLKVEKSKKLTKQDERELVFIDWLKDKDEQAVSNMKKDDVWEELRKINPHLFVSGPKAFFRAQQIITFKPGRKVALED
;
A
#
# COMPACT_ATOMS: atom_id res chain seq x y z
N MET A 1 -4.42 12.64 -1.03
CA MET A 1 -5.31 12.43 0.14
C MET A 1 -5.01 13.53 1.15
N ASN A 2 -5.97 14.39 1.51
CA ASN A 2 -5.75 15.34 2.61
C ASN A 2 -5.45 14.51 3.86
N ILE A 3 -4.39 14.83 4.60
CA ILE A 3 -4.19 14.29 5.94
C ILE A 3 -5.25 14.96 6.80
N GLU A 4 -6.50 14.54 6.64
CA GLU A 4 -7.55 14.89 7.59
C GLU A 4 -7.04 14.43 8.94
N THR A 5 -7.17 15.31 9.91
CA THR A 5 -6.94 15.03 11.33
C THR A 5 -7.91 13.93 11.75
N ILE A 6 -7.54 12.68 11.48
CA ILE A 6 -8.25 11.51 11.98
C ILE A 6 -8.12 11.59 13.50
N SER A 7 -9.24 11.88 14.15
CA SER A 7 -9.31 11.97 15.60
C SER A 7 -8.88 10.64 16.22
N PHE A 8 -7.90 10.70 17.12
CA PHE A 8 -7.42 9.55 17.90
C PHE A 8 -8.56 8.79 18.60
N THR A 9 -9.69 9.44 18.89
CA THR A 9 -10.85 8.82 19.57
C THR A 9 -11.48 7.67 18.79
N ASN A 10 -11.28 7.63 17.46
CA ASN A 10 -11.92 6.64 16.61
C ASN A 10 -10.95 5.56 16.11
N LEU A 11 -9.70 5.54 16.58
CA LEU A 11 -8.69 4.57 16.14
C LEU A 11 -8.46 3.53 17.23
N ILE A 12 -8.45 2.25 16.83
CA ILE A 12 -8.17 1.13 17.72
C ILE A 12 -6.85 0.47 17.28
N PRO A 13 -5.95 0.13 18.22
CA PRO A 13 -4.75 -0.63 17.90
C PRO A 13 -5.13 -1.92 17.19
N PHE A 14 -4.49 -2.20 16.06
CA PHE A 14 -4.70 -3.45 15.34
C PHE A 14 -4.32 -4.65 16.21
N THR A 15 -3.33 -4.52 17.09
CA THR A 15 -2.98 -5.57 18.07
C THR A 15 -4.14 -6.01 18.96
N ALA A 16 -5.04 -5.11 19.34
CA ALA A 16 -6.20 -5.48 20.15
C ALA A 16 -7.19 -6.39 19.39
N LEU A 17 -7.26 -6.26 18.05
CA LEU A 17 -7.98 -7.20 17.19
C LEU A 17 -7.22 -8.53 17.05
N ILE A 18 -5.91 -8.44 16.81
CA ILE A 18 -5.04 -9.61 16.67
C ILE A 18 -5.18 -10.50 17.91
N GLU A 19 -4.94 -9.96 19.10
CA GLU A 19 -4.93 -10.74 20.34
C GLU A 19 -6.27 -11.43 20.63
N LYS A 20 -7.40 -10.82 20.23
CA LYS A 20 -8.73 -11.41 20.42
C LYS A 20 -9.09 -12.50 19.39
N HIS A 21 -8.58 -12.39 18.16
CA HIS A 21 -9.10 -13.19 17.04
C HIS A 21 -8.05 -14.02 16.31
N VAL A 22 -6.78 -13.63 16.36
CA VAL A 22 -5.67 -14.25 15.63
C VAL A 22 -4.98 -15.27 16.54
N LYS A 23 -5.09 -16.55 16.16
CA LYS A 23 -4.45 -17.66 16.89
C LYS A 23 -3.08 -18.06 16.33
N SER A 24 -2.69 -17.52 15.17
CA SER A 24 -1.43 -17.84 14.48
C SER A 24 -1.02 -16.70 13.53
N PRO A 25 0.26 -16.60 13.15
CA PRO A 25 0.71 -15.61 12.15
C PRO A 25 0.00 -15.70 10.79
N THR A 26 -0.46 -16.88 10.39
CA THR A 26 -1.24 -17.07 9.15
C THR A 26 -2.60 -16.38 9.22
N HIS A 27 -3.32 -16.51 10.35
CA HIS A 27 -4.59 -15.82 10.55
C HIS A 27 -4.44 -14.29 10.51
N LEU A 28 -3.27 -13.76 10.91
CA LEU A 28 -2.98 -12.33 10.85
C LEU A 28 -2.97 -11.83 9.40
N LYS A 29 -2.32 -12.60 8.53
CA LYS A 29 -2.26 -12.32 7.09
C LYS A 29 -3.66 -12.34 6.49
N GLU A 30 -4.47 -13.34 6.83
CA GLU A 30 -5.86 -13.45 6.40
C GLU A 30 -6.71 -12.24 6.85
N CYS A 31 -6.58 -11.81 8.11
CA CYS A 31 -7.26 -10.60 8.61
C CYS A 31 -6.92 -9.36 7.78
N LEU A 32 -5.63 -9.17 7.48
CA LEU A 32 -5.14 -8.02 6.72
C LEU A 32 -5.62 -8.08 5.27
N VAL A 33 -5.55 -9.24 4.62
CA VAL A 33 -6.09 -9.43 3.26
C VAL A 33 -7.60 -9.14 3.24
N ALA A 34 -8.34 -9.65 4.22
CA ALA A 34 -9.79 -9.44 4.32
C ALA A 34 -10.13 -7.95 4.53
N GLY A 35 -9.34 -7.24 5.34
CA GLY A 35 -9.47 -5.80 5.52
C GLY A 35 -9.20 -5.02 4.23
N ILE A 36 -8.13 -5.36 3.51
CA ILE A 36 -7.79 -4.77 2.20
C ILE A 36 -8.95 -4.96 1.21
N ARG A 37 -9.51 -6.18 1.11
CA ARG A 37 -10.67 -6.48 0.23
C ARG A 37 -11.89 -5.60 0.51
N LYS A 38 -12.08 -5.18 1.76
CA LYS A 38 -13.20 -4.36 2.21
C LYS A 38 -12.90 -2.87 2.22
N GLN A 39 -11.75 -2.47 1.68
CA GLN A 39 -11.28 -1.07 1.69
C GLN A 39 -11.17 -0.51 3.11
N ILE A 40 -10.81 -1.36 4.08
CA ILE A 40 -10.51 -0.90 5.43
C ILE A 40 -9.19 -0.15 5.38
N HIS A 41 -9.22 1.10 5.82
CA HIS A 41 -8.01 1.91 5.92
C HIS A 41 -7.20 1.51 7.15
N PHE A 42 -5.94 1.18 6.92
CA PHE A 42 -4.94 0.93 7.95
C PHE A 42 -4.06 2.16 8.08
N TYR A 43 -3.64 2.44 9.31
CA TYR A 43 -2.77 3.58 9.62
C TYR A 43 -1.60 3.11 10.45
N ALA A 44 -0.40 3.60 10.14
CA ALA A 44 0.78 3.42 10.97
C ALA A 44 1.05 4.69 11.78
N VAL A 45 1.35 4.54 13.06
CA VAL A 45 1.71 5.67 13.92
C VAL A 45 3.16 6.07 13.72
N ASN A 46 3.39 7.35 13.42
CA ASN A 46 4.70 7.96 13.38
C ASN A 46 5.31 8.00 14.80
N GLN A 47 6.51 7.48 14.99
CA GLN A 47 7.11 7.22 16.30
C GLN A 47 8.05 8.32 16.80
N SER A 48 8.56 9.13 15.87
CA SER A 48 9.49 10.22 16.13
C SER A 48 9.11 11.45 15.34
N ASP A 49 9.47 12.62 15.87
CA ASP A 49 9.31 13.88 15.16
C ASP A 49 10.19 13.92 13.93
N LYS A 50 9.62 14.30 12.78
CA LYS A 50 10.36 14.36 11.50
C LYS A 50 10.18 15.66 10.77
N TYR A 51 11.28 16.18 10.23
CA TYR A 51 11.31 17.21 9.22
C TYR A 51 11.64 16.54 7.87
N VAL A 52 10.64 16.49 6.99
CA VAL A 52 10.73 15.79 5.71
C VAL A 52 10.66 16.75 4.54
N HIS A 53 11.33 16.38 3.46
CA HIS A 53 11.27 17.06 2.17
C HIS A 53 10.70 16.10 1.13
N MET A 54 9.52 16.43 0.62
CA MET A 54 8.82 15.62 -0.37
C MET A 54 8.57 16.38 -1.66
N VAL A 55 8.51 15.63 -2.77
CA VAL A 55 8.31 16.14 -4.12
C VAL A 55 7.18 15.43 -4.84
N ARG A 56 6.56 16.16 -5.77
CA ARG A 56 5.68 15.67 -6.81
C ARG A 56 6.43 15.74 -8.13
N TRP A 57 6.62 14.60 -8.77
CA TRP A 57 7.15 14.53 -10.13
C TRP A 57 6.03 14.77 -11.14
N ASP A 58 6.22 15.74 -12.01
CA ASP A 58 5.37 15.92 -13.19
C ASP A 58 6.08 15.30 -14.40
N GLU A 59 5.32 14.68 -15.29
CA GLU A 59 5.83 14.13 -16.54
C GLU A 59 5.58 15.14 -17.67
N ILE A 60 6.65 15.56 -18.34
CA ILE A 60 6.54 16.39 -19.55
C ILE A 60 6.95 15.53 -20.74
N GLU A 61 6.09 15.52 -21.75
CA GLU A 61 6.39 14.96 -23.06
C GLU A 61 7.21 15.98 -23.84
N ILE A 62 8.46 15.64 -24.14
CA ILE A 62 9.35 16.51 -24.93
C ILE A 62 9.19 16.10 -26.38
N ASP A 63 8.80 17.06 -27.23
CA ASP A 63 8.34 16.74 -28.57
C ASP A 63 9.36 15.91 -29.37
N HIS A 64 10.66 16.26 -29.42
CA HIS A 64 11.64 15.50 -30.22
C HIS A 64 13.07 15.49 -29.68
N PRO A 65 13.73 14.31 -29.59
CA PRO A 65 13.14 12.96 -29.64
C PRO A 65 12.11 12.77 -28.52
N PRO A 66 11.13 11.84 -28.65
CA PRO A 66 10.12 11.63 -27.61
C PRO A 66 10.78 11.06 -26.36
N PHE A 67 11.14 11.96 -25.45
CA PHE A 67 11.69 11.64 -24.16
C PHE A 67 10.67 12.04 -23.10
N HIS A 68 10.43 11.14 -22.15
CA HIS A 68 9.73 11.47 -20.92
C HIS A 68 10.77 11.99 -19.92
N ALA A 69 10.68 13.28 -19.59
CA ALA A 69 11.47 13.86 -18.51
C ALA A 69 10.58 14.01 -17.27
N ARG A 70 11.08 13.53 -16.13
CA ARG A 70 10.51 13.87 -14.82
C ARG A 70 11.02 15.24 -14.44
N VAL A 71 10.11 16.17 -14.20
CA VAL A 71 10.45 17.50 -13.67
C VAL A 71 9.86 17.67 -12.28
N TYR A 72 10.52 18.50 -11.47
CA TYR A 72 10.01 18.89 -10.17
C TYR A 72 8.75 19.74 -10.35
N GLY A 73 7.58 19.11 -10.21
CA GLY A 73 6.30 19.79 -10.33
C GLY A 73 5.99 20.60 -9.08
N LYS A 74 6.14 19.96 -7.91
CA LYS A 74 5.90 20.58 -6.61
C LYS A 74 6.88 20.03 -5.59
N GLU A 75 7.36 20.88 -4.68
CA GLU A 75 8.14 20.45 -3.52
C GLU A 75 7.57 21.03 -2.23
N LYS A 76 7.76 20.32 -1.12
CA LYS A 76 7.36 20.81 0.20
C LYS A 76 8.24 20.23 1.29
N LYS A 77 8.73 21.12 2.15
CA LYS A 77 9.33 20.77 3.44
C LYS A 77 8.28 20.95 4.53
N PHE A 78 8.09 19.95 5.38
CA PHE A 78 7.11 20.02 6.46
C PHE A 78 7.47 19.13 7.63
N TYR A 79 6.83 19.41 8.76
CA TYR A 79 6.99 18.69 10.01
C TYR A 79 5.90 17.62 10.18
N VAL A 80 6.29 16.44 10.66
CA VAL A 80 5.43 15.32 11.04
C VAL A 80 5.73 14.98 12.48
N GLY A 81 4.82 15.37 13.37
CA GLY A 81 4.96 15.09 14.80
C GLY A 81 4.77 13.61 15.13
N LYS A 82 5.42 13.16 16.20
CA LYS A 82 5.19 11.87 16.83
C LYS A 82 3.70 11.69 17.16
N GLY A 83 3.21 10.47 16.98
CA GLY A 83 1.81 10.10 17.15
C GLY A 83 0.94 10.33 15.91
N LYS A 84 1.43 11.08 14.91
CA LYS A 84 0.66 11.32 13.68
C LYS A 84 0.42 10.02 12.91
N MET A 85 -0.81 9.81 12.48
CA MET A 85 -1.22 8.61 11.74
C MET A 85 -0.96 8.80 10.24
N LEU A 86 -0.17 7.89 9.67
CA LEU A 86 0.15 7.85 8.25
C LEU A 86 -0.58 6.67 7.61
N PRO A 87 -1.20 6.83 6.43
CA PRO A 87 -1.92 5.75 5.79
C PRO A 87 -0.97 4.63 5.36
N LEU A 88 -1.39 3.40 5.63
CA LEU A 88 -0.81 2.19 5.04
C LEU A 88 -1.73 1.78 3.89
N ALA A 89 -1.37 2.17 2.67
CA ALA A 89 -2.28 2.14 1.53
C ALA A 89 -1.78 1.29 0.36
N LYS A 90 -0.49 0.92 0.34
CA LYS A 90 0.13 0.22 -0.78
C LYS A 90 0.44 -1.23 -0.43
N THR A 91 0.24 -2.15 -1.37
CA THR A 91 0.46 -3.59 -1.19
C THR A 91 1.90 -3.90 -0.77
N HIS A 92 2.91 -3.23 -1.34
CA HIS A 92 4.31 -3.43 -0.93
C HIS A 92 4.59 -2.99 0.50
N GLN A 93 3.89 -1.96 1.02
CA GLN A 93 4.00 -1.57 2.43
C GLN A 93 3.44 -2.69 3.33
N PHE A 94 2.33 -3.31 2.95
CA PHE A 94 1.80 -4.48 3.66
C PHE A 94 2.76 -5.68 3.57
N ASP A 95 3.37 -5.95 2.42
CA ASP A 95 4.37 -7.02 2.28
C ASP A 95 5.59 -6.79 3.19
N LYS A 96 6.13 -5.56 3.22
CA LYS A 96 7.19 -5.17 4.15
C LYS A 96 6.77 -5.33 5.61
N LEU A 97 5.52 -5.00 5.95
CA LEU A 97 4.97 -5.21 7.29
C LEU A 97 4.96 -6.70 7.65
N PHE A 98 4.51 -7.56 6.73
CA PHE A 98 4.49 -9.01 6.93
C PHE A 98 5.87 -9.61 7.12
N LYS A 99 6.86 -9.10 6.37
CA LYS A 99 8.27 -9.50 6.47
C LYS A 99 8.99 -8.90 7.69
N GLY A 100 8.35 -7.98 8.42
CA GLY A 100 8.94 -7.30 9.58
C GLY A 100 10.03 -6.29 9.22
N VAL A 101 10.01 -5.77 7.99
CA VAL A 101 11.03 -4.86 7.43
C VAL A 101 10.44 -3.51 7.01
N LEU A 102 9.18 -3.24 7.33
CA LEU A 102 8.56 -1.94 7.06
C LEU A 102 9.25 -0.86 7.89
N ASN A 103 9.71 0.19 7.23
CA ASN A 103 10.31 1.36 7.86
C ASN A 103 9.40 2.59 7.70
N GLU A 104 9.49 3.56 8.59
CA GLU A 104 8.74 4.81 8.49
C GLU A 104 8.96 5.53 7.17
N ILE A 105 10.14 5.43 6.53
CA ILE A 105 10.40 5.99 5.19
C ILE A 105 9.38 5.49 4.17
N ASP A 106 9.00 4.22 4.24
CA ASP A 106 8.08 3.58 3.30
C ASP A 106 6.65 4.16 3.41
N LEU A 107 6.32 4.84 4.51
CA LEU A 107 5.02 5.47 4.75
C LEU A 107 4.91 6.87 4.10
N PHE A 108 6.01 7.44 3.62
CA PHE A 108 6.04 8.75 2.98
C PHE A 108 5.82 8.67 1.47
N GLU A 109 5.12 7.63 1.02
CA GLU A 109 4.63 7.52 -0.35
C GLU A 109 3.21 8.09 -0.40
N ASP A 110 2.97 9.06 -1.28
CA ASP A 110 1.66 9.70 -1.51
C ASP A 110 1.05 10.43 -0.28
N ILE A 111 1.77 11.41 0.26
CA ILE A 111 1.23 12.31 1.29
C ILE A 111 0.67 13.58 0.65
N GLY A 112 -0.65 13.78 0.75
CA GLY A 112 -1.29 14.95 0.16
C GLY A 112 -1.32 14.85 -1.37
N ASP A 113 -0.61 15.76 -2.02
CA ASP A 113 -0.34 15.79 -3.46
C ASP A 113 1.16 15.60 -3.79
N LEU A 114 1.94 15.10 -2.82
CA LEU A 114 3.36 14.79 -2.95
C LEU A 114 3.53 13.28 -2.96
N HIS A 115 4.45 12.77 -3.79
CA HIS A 115 4.54 11.34 -4.09
C HIS A 115 5.76 10.68 -3.46
N GLU A 116 6.83 11.42 -3.20
CA GLU A 116 8.10 10.82 -2.82
C GLU A 116 8.91 11.72 -1.88
N LEU A 117 9.68 11.11 -0.97
CA LEU A 117 10.82 11.78 -0.32
C LEU A 117 11.92 12.05 -1.34
N VAL A 118 12.62 13.16 -1.21
CA VAL A 118 13.82 13.41 -2.02
C VAL A 118 14.88 12.32 -1.83
N GLU A 119 15.54 11.89 -2.91
CA GLU A 119 16.47 10.74 -2.93
C GLU A 119 17.53 10.81 -1.82
N TYR A 120 18.11 11.99 -1.58
CA TYR A 120 19.13 12.14 -0.54
C TYR A 120 18.59 11.93 0.87
N GLN A 121 17.29 12.12 1.11
CA GLN A 121 16.69 11.82 2.41
C GLN A 121 16.41 10.33 2.60
N GLN A 122 16.42 9.54 1.53
CA GLN A 122 16.27 8.09 1.58
C GLN A 122 17.61 7.36 1.77
N ARG A 123 18.74 7.97 1.36
CA ARG A 123 20.07 7.35 1.39
C ARG A 123 21.03 8.08 2.31
N ARG A 124 21.54 7.37 3.32
CA ARG A 124 22.44 7.93 4.35
C ARG A 124 23.63 8.71 3.78
N ASN A 125 24.34 8.17 2.79
CA ASN A 125 25.53 8.84 2.25
C ASN A 125 25.17 10.16 1.56
N LEU A 126 24.15 10.13 0.70
CA LEU A 126 23.63 11.31 0.00
C LEU A 126 23.06 12.34 0.99
N PHE A 127 22.46 11.89 2.09
CA PHE A 127 21.94 12.78 3.12
C PHE A 127 23.05 13.66 3.70
N TYR A 128 24.17 13.07 4.12
CA TYR A 128 25.27 13.85 4.69
C TYR A 128 25.96 14.73 3.66
N GLU A 129 26.02 14.29 2.39
CA GLU A 129 26.61 15.05 1.30
C GLU A 129 25.78 16.30 0.94
N HIS A 130 24.45 16.18 0.87
CA HIS A 130 23.58 17.23 0.33
C HIS A 130 22.69 17.92 1.35
N ALA A 131 22.43 17.30 2.50
CA ALA A 131 21.39 17.72 3.44
C ALA A 131 21.81 17.70 4.92
N GLY A 132 23.05 17.36 5.25
CA GLY A 132 23.51 17.18 6.64
C GLY A 132 23.25 18.39 7.55
N ASN A 133 23.29 19.61 7.00
CA ASN A 133 23.04 20.88 7.73
C ASN A 133 21.68 21.51 7.42
N SER A 134 20.78 20.79 6.74
CA SER A 134 19.51 21.34 6.25
C SER A 134 18.37 21.35 7.29
N GLY A 135 18.60 20.77 8.47
CA GLY A 135 17.57 20.57 9.50
C GLY A 135 16.56 19.48 9.17
N LEU A 136 16.76 18.75 8.06
CA LEU A 136 15.96 17.58 7.72
C LEU A 136 16.31 16.39 8.62
N THR A 137 15.35 15.51 8.83
CA THR A 137 15.55 14.26 9.59
C THR A 137 16.38 13.29 8.77
N SER A 138 17.44 12.74 9.39
CA SER A 138 18.31 11.77 8.75
C SER A 138 17.56 10.44 8.49
N PRO A 139 17.81 9.73 7.37
CA PRO A 139 17.19 8.44 7.11
C PRO A 139 17.36 7.41 8.23
N ILE A 140 18.39 7.53 9.08
CA ILE A 140 18.61 6.62 10.23
C ILE A 140 17.63 6.84 11.39
N GLU A 141 16.93 7.97 11.42
CA GLU A 141 15.98 8.34 12.49
C GLU A 141 14.54 7.88 12.18
N PHE A 142 14.35 7.24 11.03
CA PHE A 142 13.12 6.58 10.64
C PHE A 142 13.13 5.15 11.19
N ASN A 143 12.17 4.87 12.06
CA ASN A 143 12.07 3.64 12.82
C ASN A 143 11.36 2.54 12.04
N ASN A 144 11.54 1.31 12.48
CA ASN A 144 10.78 0.19 11.95
C ASN A 144 9.36 0.19 12.51
N ILE A 145 8.41 -0.12 11.63
CA ILE A 145 6.99 -0.26 11.94
C ILE A 145 6.69 -1.73 12.18
N SER A 146 5.89 -1.99 13.21
CA SER A 146 5.45 -3.33 13.60
C SER A 146 3.93 -3.30 13.76
N TYR A 147 3.31 -4.47 13.92
CA TYR A 147 1.86 -4.55 14.12
C TYR A 147 1.34 -3.73 15.31
N GLY A 148 2.16 -3.56 16.35
CA GLY A 148 1.84 -2.71 17.52
C GLY A 148 1.71 -1.23 17.20
N HIS A 149 2.18 -0.82 16.03
CA HIS A 149 2.12 0.54 15.53
C HIS A 149 1.01 0.74 14.48
N ILE A 150 0.24 -0.31 14.17
CA ILE A 150 -0.86 -0.25 13.20
C ILE A 150 -2.19 -0.02 13.91
N PHE A 151 -3.01 0.85 13.32
CA PHE A 151 -4.33 1.25 13.80
C PHE A 151 -5.36 1.14 12.68
N ILE A 152 -6.61 0.92 13.06
CA ILE A 152 -7.77 0.98 12.16
C ILE A 152 -8.86 1.84 12.78
N GLU A 153 -9.82 2.32 11.98
CA GLU A 153 -10.99 2.98 12.52
C GLU A 153 -11.90 2.00 13.29
N ALA A 154 -12.48 2.46 14.39
CA ALA A 154 -13.32 1.66 15.29
C ALA A 154 -14.55 1.08 14.57
N LYS A 155 -15.17 1.84 13.65
CA LYS A 155 -16.29 1.35 12.82
C LYS A 155 -15.90 0.16 11.92
N ASN A 156 -14.61 0.02 11.60
CA ASN A 156 -14.10 -1.08 10.79
C ASN A 156 -13.78 -2.32 11.65
N LEU A 157 -13.78 -2.19 12.98
CA LEU A 157 -13.60 -3.30 13.92
C LEU A 157 -14.70 -4.35 13.75
N GLU A 158 -15.95 -3.91 13.71
CA GLU A 158 -17.12 -4.80 13.54
C GLU A 158 -17.07 -5.53 12.20
N ALA A 159 -16.67 -4.83 11.13
CA ALA A 159 -16.48 -5.43 9.81
C ALA A 159 -15.39 -6.52 9.82
N VAL A 160 -14.28 -6.30 10.53
CA VAL A 160 -13.22 -7.31 10.71
C VAL A 160 -13.70 -8.46 11.59
N GLU A 161 -14.46 -8.18 12.65
CA GLU A 161 -15.01 -9.21 13.53
C GLU A 161 -16.02 -10.12 12.82
N GLU A 162 -16.90 -9.56 11.99
CA GLU A 162 -17.83 -10.34 11.16
C GLU A 162 -17.08 -11.26 10.21
N LEU A 163 -16.01 -10.78 9.56
CA LEU A 163 -15.17 -11.59 8.67
C LEU A 163 -14.55 -12.78 9.42
N LEU A 164 -13.99 -12.54 10.60
CA LEU A 164 -13.32 -13.56 11.40
C LEU A 164 -14.28 -14.56 12.05
N LYS A 165 -15.51 -14.16 12.32
CA LYS A 165 -16.60 -15.06 12.75
C LYS A 165 -17.08 -15.93 11.58
N VAL A 166 -17.12 -15.41 10.36
CA VAL A 166 -17.56 -16.16 9.16
C VAL A 166 -16.51 -17.20 8.70
N GLU A 167 -15.22 -16.90 8.78
CA GLU A 167 -14.14 -17.80 8.32
C GLU A 167 -13.98 -19.07 9.16
N LYS A 168 -14.33 -19.06 10.46
CA LYS A 168 -14.30 -20.29 11.28
C LYS A 168 -15.28 -21.38 10.84
N SER A 169 -16.22 -21.07 9.95
CA SER A 169 -17.29 -21.98 9.52
C SER A 169 -17.41 -22.21 8.02
N LYS A 170 -16.64 -21.51 7.17
CA LYS A 170 -16.81 -21.57 5.71
C LYS A 170 -15.55 -22.05 5.00
N LYS A 171 -15.71 -23.08 4.17
CA LYS A 171 -14.72 -23.50 3.17
C LYS A 171 -14.42 -22.30 2.26
N LEU A 172 -13.14 -21.98 2.05
CA LEU A 172 -12.71 -20.88 1.16
C LEU A 172 -13.40 -21.01 -0.20
N THR A 173 -13.87 -19.88 -0.74
CA THR A 173 -14.41 -19.88 -2.10
C THR A 173 -13.26 -19.89 -3.12
N LYS A 174 -13.53 -20.33 -4.35
CA LYS A 174 -12.54 -20.24 -5.44
C LYS A 174 -12.04 -18.81 -5.68
N GLN A 175 -12.85 -17.79 -5.38
CA GLN A 175 -12.43 -16.40 -5.50
C GLN A 175 -11.40 -16.06 -4.41
N ASP A 176 -11.64 -16.50 -3.17
CA ASP A 176 -10.72 -16.26 -2.06
C ASP A 176 -9.35 -16.87 -2.31
N GLU A 177 -9.33 -18.11 -2.79
CA GLU A 177 -8.10 -18.82 -3.16
C GLU A 177 -7.34 -18.09 -4.28
N ARG A 178 -8.04 -17.60 -5.32
CA ARG A 178 -7.42 -16.87 -6.43
C ARG A 178 -6.78 -15.57 -5.97
N GLU A 179 -7.45 -14.86 -5.10
CA GLU A 179 -6.97 -13.59 -4.57
C GLU A 179 -5.74 -13.79 -3.67
N LEU A 180 -5.68 -14.88 -2.90
CA LEU A 180 -4.47 -15.23 -2.15
C LEU A 180 -3.27 -15.47 -3.07
N VAL A 181 -3.46 -16.20 -4.17
CA VAL A 181 -2.41 -16.39 -5.19
C VAL A 181 -2.04 -15.07 -5.87
N PHE A 182 -3.02 -14.22 -6.15
CA PHE A 182 -2.77 -12.91 -6.77
C PHE A 182 -1.96 -12.00 -5.87
N ILE A 183 -2.29 -11.91 -4.57
CA ILE A 183 -1.52 -11.14 -3.60
C ILE A 183 -0.10 -11.68 -3.49
N ASP A 184 0.08 -13.01 -3.48
CA ASP A 184 1.40 -13.61 -3.41
C ASP A 184 2.25 -13.28 -4.64
N TRP A 185 1.65 -13.30 -5.83
CA TRP A 185 2.31 -12.91 -7.08
C TRP A 185 2.67 -11.41 -7.15
N LEU A 186 1.92 -10.55 -6.48
CA LEU A 186 2.17 -9.10 -6.44
C LEU A 186 3.38 -8.71 -5.57
N LYS A 187 3.82 -9.57 -4.64
CA LYS A 187 4.82 -9.21 -3.61
C LYS A 187 6.12 -8.61 -4.14
N ASP A 188 6.60 -9.08 -5.28
CA ASP A 188 7.87 -8.65 -5.87
C ASP A 188 7.66 -7.82 -7.16
N LYS A 189 6.49 -7.17 -7.28
CA LYS A 189 6.10 -6.41 -8.47
C LYS A 189 5.75 -4.97 -8.14
N ASP A 190 6.09 -4.06 -9.06
CA ASP A 190 5.60 -2.69 -9.00
C ASP A 190 4.09 -2.65 -9.30
N GLU A 191 3.30 -2.21 -8.32
CA GLU A 191 1.85 -2.11 -8.43
C GLU A 191 1.43 -1.16 -9.54
N GLN A 192 2.19 -0.08 -9.78
CA GLN A 192 1.86 0.86 -10.84
C GLN A 192 2.06 0.19 -12.20
N ALA A 193 3.17 -0.52 -12.41
CA ALA A 193 3.39 -1.36 -13.59
C ALA A 193 2.26 -2.39 -13.76
N VAL A 194 1.90 -3.13 -12.72
CA VAL A 194 0.83 -4.15 -12.80
C VAL A 194 -0.53 -3.52 -13.09
N SER A 195 -0.85 -2.36 -12.51
CA SER A 195 -2.11 -1.64 -12.78
C SER A 195 -2.25 -1.20 -14.24
N ASN A 196 -1.11 -1.02 -14.93
CA ASN A 196 -1.02 -0.69 -16.35
C ASN A 196 -1.00 -1.94 -17.26
N MET A 197 -0.83 -3.15 -16.71
CA MET A 197 -0.85 -4.39 -17.50
C MET A 197 -2.27 -4.72 -17.97
N LYS A 198 -2.38 -5.45 -19.09
CA LYS A 198 -3.68 -6.01 -19.49
C LYS A 198 -4.07 -7.10 -18.49
N LYS A 199 -5.35 -7.11 -18.12
CA LYS A 199 -5.92 -8.11 -17.21
C LYS A 199 -5.68 -9.54 -17.71
N ASP A 200 -5.72 -9.76 -19.02
CA ASP A 200 -5.46 -11.08 -19.62
C ASP A 200 -3.99 -11.51 -19.42
N ASP A 201 -3.04 -10.59 -19.55
CA ASP A 201 -1.61 -10.88 -19.32
C ASP A 201 -1.35 -11.26 -17.86
N VAL A 202 -1.96 -10.51 -16.93
CA VAL A 202 -1.91 -10.85 -15.49
C VAL A 202 -2.54 -12.21 -15.22
N TRP A 203 -3.64 -12.54 -15.91
CA TRP A 203 -4.30 -13.84 -15.75
C TRP A 203 -3.43 -15.01 -16.17
N GLU A 204 -2.70 -14.88 -17.29
CA GLU A 204 -1.78 -15.92 -17.74
C GLU A 204 -0.62 -16.11 -16.76
N GLU A 205 -0.10 -15.03 -16.18
CA GLU A 205 0.93 -15.13 -15.14
C GLU A 205 0.42 -15.86 -13.89
N LEU A 206 -0.81 -15.59 -13.45
CA LEU A 206 -1.42 -16.31 -12.33
C LEU A 206 -1.71 -17.78 -12.66
N ARG A 207 -2.07 -18.07 -13.91
CA ARG A 207 -2.27 -19.45 -14.40
C ARG A 207 -0.98 -20.26 -14.38
N LYS A 208 0.19 -19.64 -14.60
CA LYS A 208 1.48 -20.33 -14.44
C LYS A 208 1.75 -20.77 -13.01
N ILE A 209 1.24 -20.03 -12.01
CA ILE A 209 1.42 -20.36 -10.59
C ILE A 209 0.47 -21.48 -10.15
N ASN A 210 -0.82 -21.37 -10.49
CA ASN A 210 -1.81 -22.39 -10.14
C ASN A 210 -2.80 -22.66 -11.29
N PRO A 211 -2.46 -23.54 -12.24
CA PRO A 211 -3.26 -23.75 -13.44
C PRO A 211 -4.71 -24.14 -13.15
N HIS A 212 -4.92 -25.02 -12.17
CA HIS A 212 -6.24 -25.54 -11.80
C HIS A 212 -7.17 -24.47 -11.23
N LEU A 213 -6.60 -23.49 -10.54
CA LEU A 213 -7.36 -22.42 -9.93
C LEU A 213 -7.76 -21.34 -10.94
N PHE A 214 -6.95 -21.14 -12.00
CA PHE A 214 -7.13 -20.10 -13.03
C PHE A 214 -7.59 -20.64 -14.40
N VAL A 215 -8.23 -21.82 -14.43
CA VAL A 215 -8.79 -22.43 -15.67
C VAL A 215 -9.89 -21.58 -16.30
N SER A 216 -10.76 -20.96 -15.48
CA SER A 216 -11.86 -20.14 -16.00
C SER A 216 -11.37 -18.81 -16.58
N GLY A 217 -12.22 -18.09 -17.30
CA GLY A 217 -11.88 -16.78 -17.84
C GLY A 217 -11.60 -15.70 -16.75
N PRO A 218 -10.77 -14.69 -17.07
CA PRO A 218 -10.31 -13.64 -16.14
C PRO A 218 -11.42 -12.69 -15.66
N LYS A 219 -12.48 -12.54 -16.45
CA LYS A 219 -13.49 -11.48 -16.32
C LYS A 219 -14.17 -11.44 -14.95
N ALA A 220 -14.55 -12.60 -14.40
CA ALA A 220 -15.25 -12.67 -13.12
C ALA A 220 -14.32 -12.28 -11.97
N PHE A 221 -13.08 -12.76 -11.99
CA PHE A 221 -12.08 -12.44 -10.98
C PHE A 221 -11.77 -10.95 -10.95
N PHE A 222 -11.39 -10.34 -12.09
CA PHE A 222 -11.02 -8.92 -12.11
C PHE A 222 -12.18 -7.94 -11.95
N ARG A 223 -13.43 -8.43 -11.99
CA ARG A 223 -14.61 -7.67 -11.60
C ARG A 223 -14.86 -7.71 -10.10
N ALA A 224 -14.52 -8.83 -9.45
CA ALA A 224 -14.78 -9.06 -8.04
C ALA A 224 -13.62 -8.63 -7.13
N GLN A 225 -12.38 -8.85 -7.57
CA GLN A 225 -11.18 -8.49 -6.81
C GLN A 225 -11.07 -6.97 -6.64
N GLN A 226 -10.65 -6.54 -5.45
CA GLN A 226 -10.42 -5.13 -5.11
C GLN A 226 -8.99 -4.86 -4.61
N ILE A 227 -8.05 -5.75 -4.94
CA ILE A 227 -6.66 -5.69 -4.48
C ILE A 227 -5.90 -4.58 -5.20
N ILE A 228 -6.02 -4.50 -6.54
CA ILE A 228 -5.47 -3.41 -7.36
C ILE A 228 -6.55 -2.86 -8.29
N THR A 229 -6.53 -1.53 -8.45
CA THR A 229 -7.34 -0.84 -9.46
C THR A 229 -6.57 -0.80 -10.78
N PHE A 230 -7.01 -1.61 -11.75
CA PHE A 230 -6.47 -1.57 -13.11
C PHE A 230 -6.93 -0.31 -13.85
N LYS A 231 -6.07 0.27 -14.69
CA LYS A 231 -6.51 1.34 -15.58
C LYS A 231 -7.64 0.86 -16.50
N PRO A 232 -8.68 1.67 -16.71
CA PRO A 232 -9.71 1.34 -17.68
C PRO A 232 -9.06 1.25 -19.06
N GLY A 233 -9.22 0.12 -19.74
CA GLY A 233 -8.77 -0.02 -21.13
C GLY A 233 -9.47 1.04 -21.99
N ARG A 234 -8.71 1.74 -22.85
CA ARG A 234 -9.29 2.62 -23.87
C ARG A 234 -10.31 1.79 -24.66
N LYS A 235 -11.60 2.10 -24.54
CA LYS A 235 -12.56 1.69 -25.56
C LYS A 235 -12.11 2.38 -26.83
N VAL A 236 -11.59 1.62 -27.79
CA VAL A 236 -11.51 2.11 -29.17
C VAL A 236 -12.95 2.45 -29.52
N ALA A 237 -13.22 3.73 -29.73
CA ALA A 237 -14.48 4.13 -30.34
C ALA A 237 -14.51 3.43 -31.70
N LEU A 238 -15.48 2.55 -31.89
CA LEU A 238 -15.86 2.14 -33.23
C LEU A 238 -16.44 3.42 -33.85
N GLU A 239 -15.64 4.09 -34.67
CA GLU A 239 -16.13 5.13 -35.57
C GLU A 239 -17.03 4.43 -36.60
N ASP A 240 -18.31 4.81 -36.59
CA ASP A 240 -19.28 4.51 -37.65
C ASP A 240 -19.05 5.44 -38.85
#